data_AF-A0A958NPQ3-F1
#
_entry.id   AF-A0A958NPQ3-F1
#
_cell.length_a   1.000
_cell.length_b   1.000
_cell.length_c   1.000
_cell.angle_alpha   90.00
_cell.angle_beta   90.00
_cell.angle_gamma   90.00
#
_symmetry.space_group_name_H-M   'P 1'
#
loop_
_entity.id
_entity.type
_entity.pdbx_description
1 polymer ?
#
loop_
_entity_poly.entity_id
_entity_poly.type
_entity_poly.pdbx_seq_one_letter_code
_entity_poly.pdbx_strand_id
1 'polypeptide(L)'
;DVDGEYPWSIHIRSFISAKKVGGGLFKGDGRGPSLSTASTVTSRVRSNFIVDPAKGTISNPTVKSDYTVFYGGNIPPVGYIPPAAKKGSPTASIENEKFSPNSASFDFSHSGKDPITPSFFTPSLDVHASLTIAENLEEGKLSIKGSFTGDVFPSTEAFITDQSGKTKLFLNAKMEEGGVGDLFGDNKIKLFNVDMEVLIDKKGNFTGVREGDKTYSVEDWNKKIVDNAKSDSSSKTDE
;
A
#
# COMPACT_ATOMS: atom_id res chain seq x y z
N ASP A 1 -11.56 -5.99 -25.03
CA ASP A 1 -10.95 -4.67 -25.12
C ASP A 1 -9.76 -4.81 -26.05
N VAL A 2 -9.86 -4.28 -27.27
CA VAL A 2 -8.82 -4.44 -28.30
C VAL A 2 -7.86 -3.23 -28.28
N ASP A 3 -8.21 -2.16 -27.54
CA ASP A 3 -7.58 -0.84 -27.63
C ASP A 3 -7.06 -0.27 -26.28
N GLY A 4 -7.29 -0.94 -25.14
CA GLY A 4 -6.91 -0.44 -23.80
C GLY A 4 -7.96 0.49 -23.19
N GLU A 5 -9.24 0.15 -23.35
CA GLU A 5 -10.40 0.81 -22.73
C GLU A 5 -10.39 0.76 -21.20
N TYR A 6 -9.70 -0.20 -20.57
CA TYR A 6 -9.72 -0.39 -19.10
C TYR A 6 -8.37 -0.28 -18.37
N PRO A 7 -7.79 0.94 -18.27
CA PRO A 7 -6.62 1.17 -17.42
C PRO A 7 -6.97 1.09 -15.91
N TRP A 8 -6.27 0.26 -15.15
CA TRP A 8 -6.50 0.06 -13.72
C TRP A 8 -5.51 0.86 -12.87
N SER A 9 -6.01 1.77 -12.02
CA SER A 9 -5.16 2.56 -11.12
C SER A 9 -4.88 1.78 -9.84
N ILE A 10 -3.60 1.47 -9.59
CA ILE A 10 -3.12 0.75 -8.40
C ILE A 10 -2.47 1.73 -7.45
N HIS A 11 -2.82 1.62 -6.17
CA HIS A 11 -2.27 2.41 -5.08
C HIS A 11 -1.65 1.50 -4.04
N ILE A 12 -0.44 1.82 -3.59
CA ILE A 12 0.26 1.10 -2.52
C ILE A 12 0.81 2.13 -1.55
N ARG A 13 0.53 1.96 -0.24
CA ARG A 13 0.92 2.94 0.79
C ARG A 13 1.49 2.27 2.01
N SER A 14 2.49 2.92 2.58
CA SER A 14 3.08 2.59 3.89
C SER A 14 2.77 3.72 4.87
N PHE A 15 2.17 3.41 6.01
CA PHE A 15 1.66 4.41 6.96
C PHE A 15 1.76 3.95 8.41
N ILE A 16 1.98 4.88 9.32
CA ILE A 16 2.08 4.60 10.75
C ILE A 16 0.72 4.76 11.38
N SER A 17 0.13 3.68 11.89
CA SER A 17 -1.24 3.72 12.43
C SER A 17 -1.37 4.60 13.68
N ALA A 18 -0.33 4.63 14.52
CA ALA A 18 -0.29 5.46 15.71
C ALA A 18 -0.26 6.96 15.37
N LYS A 19 -0.80 7.80 16.27
CA LYS A 19 -0.71 9.27 16.13
C LYS A 19 0.69 9.79 16.39
N LYS A 20 1.47 9.08 17.20
CA LYS A 20 2.86 9.42 17.53
C LYS A 20 3.69 8.16 17.68
N VAL A 21 4.98 8.26 17.38
CA VAL A 21 5.97 7.18 17.52
C VAL A 21 7.29 7.70 18.10
N GLY A 22 8.23 6.79 18.39
CA GLY A 22 9.54 7.14 18.94
C GLY A 22 9.42 7.83 20.30
N GLY A 23 8.67 7.23 21.24
CA GLY A 23 8.41 7.81 22.57
C GLY A 23 7.56 9.10 22.54
N GLY A 24 6.83 9.35 21.46
CA GLY A 24 6.01 10.55 21.31
C GLY A 24 6.70 11.72 20.62
N LEU A 25 7.95 11.53 20.17
CA LEU A 25 8.76 12.57 19.54
C LEU A 25 8.43 12.78 18.06
N PHE A 26 7.86 11.80 17.39
CA PHE A 26 7.51 11.88 15.97
C PHE A 26 6.00 11.77 15.77
N LYS A 27 5.48 12.52 14.79
CA LYS A 27 4.11 12.38 14.31
C LYS A 27 3.98 11.10 13.47
N GLY A 28 2.97 10.27 13.80
CA GLY A 28 2.51 9.19 12.92
C GLY A 28 1.30 9.61 12.07
N ASP A 29 0.75 8.69 11.29
CA ASP A 29 -0.40 8.96 10.41
C ASP A 29 -1.73 8.91 11.16
N GLY A 30 -1.81 8.20 12.29
CA GLY A 30 -2.96 8.26 13.19
C GLY A 30 -4.24 7.71 12.58
N ARG A 31 -4.15 6.70 11.72
CA ARG A 31 -5.27 6.16 10.93
C ARG A 31 -5.17 4.64 10.74
N GLY A 32 -6.28 4.02 10.37
CA GLY A 32 -6.29 2.66 9.83
C GLY A 32 -6.17 2.64 8.29
N PRO A 33 -6.37 1.46 7.68
CA PRO A 33 -6.47 1.32 6.23
C PRO A 33 -7.59 2.21 5.68
N SER A 34 -7.38 2.77 4.49
CA SER A 34 -8.34 3.68 3.85
C SER A 34 -8.29 3.59 2.33
N LEU A 35 -9.43 3.74 1.66
CA LEU A 35 -9.49 3.86 0.20
C LEU A 35 -9.46 5.31 -0.27
N SER A 36 -9.52 6.27 0.66
CA SER A 36 -9.55 7.68 0.29
C SER A 36 -8.17 8.13 -0.20
N THR A 37 -8.18 8.82 -1.34
CA THR A 37 -7.01 9.48 -1.95
C THR A 37 -6.90 10.94 -1.56
N ALA A 38 -7.73 11.42 -0.63
CA ALA A 38 -7.67 12.79 -0.11
C ALA A 38 -6.28 13.07 0.50
N SER A 39 -5.82 14.31 0.35
CA SER A 39 -4.54 14.78 0.92
C SER A 39 -4.48 14.69 2.44
N THR A 40 -5.63 14.59 3.11
CA THR A 40 -5.74 14.43 4.57
C THR A 40 -5.43 13.01 5.05
N VAL A 41 -5.46 12.01 4.16
CA VAL A 41 -5.06 10.63 4.48
C VAL A 41 -3.56 10.53 4.25
N THR A 42 -2.76 10.67 5.31
CA THR A 42 -1.30 10.75 5.22
C THR A 42 -0.62 9.37 5.13
N SER A 43 0.62 9.32 4.67
CA SER A 43 1.43 8.11 4.52
C SER A 43 2.93 8.46 4.57
N ARG A 44 3.76 7.53 5.02
CA ARG A 44 5.22 7.66 4.94
C ARG A 44 5.69 7.54 3.49
N VAL A 45 5.14 6.57 2.76
CA VAL A 45 5.29 6.44 1.31
C VAL A 45 3.93 6.13 0.71
N ARG A 46 3.60 6.79 -0.41
CA ARG A 46 2.49 6.40 -1.28
C ARG A 46 2.98 6.32 -2.71
N SER A 47 2.64 5.21 -3.36
CA SER A 47 2.88 4.99 -4.77
C SER A 47 1.57 4.82 -5.51
N ASN A 48 1.55 5.27 -6.76
CA ASN A 48 0.45 5.05 -7.68
C ASN A 48 0.99 4.83 -9.09
N PHE A 49 0.40 3.90 -9.82
CA PHE A 49 0.65 3.66 -11.24
C PHE A 49 -0.60 3.08 -11.89
N ILE A 50 -0.62 3.06 -13.21
CA ILE A 50 -1.73 2.57 -14.03
C ILE A 50 -1.27 1.33 -14.77
N VAL A 51 -2.05 0.26 -14.71
CA VAL A 51 -1.82 -0.98 -15.45
C VAL A 51 -2.90 -1.16 -16.49
N ASP A 52 -2.51 -1.37 -17.75
CA ASP A 52 -3.39 -1.65 -18.86
C ASP A 52 -2.96 -2.99 -19.49
N PRO A 53 -3.59 -4.11 -19.08
CA PRO A 53 -3.23 -5.45 -19.55
C PRO A 53 -3.49 -5.66 -21.04
N ALA A 54 -4.58 -5.12 -21.59
CA ALA A 54 -4.93 -5.23 -23.00
C ALA A 54 -3.91 -4.51 -23.89
N LYS A 55 -3.49 -3.31 -23.49
CA LYS A 55 -2.46 -2.53 -24.20
C LYS A 55 -1.03 -2.99 -23.92
N GLY A 56 -0.84 -3.78 -22.87
CA GLY A 56 0.47 -4.24 -22.42
C GLY A 56 1.34 -3.10 -21.90
N THR A 57 0.78 -2.22 -21.06
CA THR A 57 1.53 -1.07 -20.52
C THR A 57 1.34 -0.87 -19.03
N ILE A 58 2.40 -0.36 -18.39
CA ILE A 58 2.34 0.23 -17.07
C ILE A 58 2.79 1.68 -17.18
N SER A 59 2.01 2.62 -16.64
CA SER A 59 2.22 4.04 -16.89
C SER A 59 1.95 4.91 -15.67
N ASN A 60 2.36 6.18 -15.77
CA ASN A 60 2.17 7.22 -14.76
C ASN A 60 2.62 6.82 -13.34
N PRO A 61 3.80 6.21 -13.15
CA PRO A 61 4.30 5.92 -11.82
C PRO A 61 4.55 7.22 -11.07
N THR A 62 4.03 7.29 -9.86
CA THR A 62 4.26 8.39 -8.93
C THR A 62 4.59 7.82 -7.57
N VAL A 63 5.53 8.45 -6.88
CA VAL A 63 5.89 8.13 -5.49
C VAL A 63 6.02 9.43 -4.71
N LYS A 64 5.39 9.48 -3.53
CA LYS A 64 5.36 10.68 -2.68
C LYS A 64 5.41 10.27 -1.21
N SER A 65 5.81 11.21 -0.37
CA SER A 65 5.75 11.12 1.09
C SER A 65 4.98 12.31 1.66
N ASP A 66 4.38 12.15 2.84
CA ASP A 66 4.00 13.28 3.67
C ASP A 66 5.20 13.76 4.50
N TYR A 67 5.05 14.91 5.16
CA TYR A 67 6.06 15.40 6.08
C TYR A 67 6.31 14.40 7.22
N THR A 68 7.59 14.17 7.52
CA THR A 68 8.02 13.74 8.84
C THR A 68 7.99 14.96 9.74
N VAL A 69 7.36 14.84 10.91
CA VAL A 69 7.29 15.92 11.90
C VAL A 69 7.87 15.39 13.21
N PHE A 70 8.97 15.99 13.63
CA PHE A 70 9.64 15.78 14.90
C PHE A 70 9.26 16.92 15.85
N TYR A 71 8.75 16.59 17.04
CA TYR A 71 8.26 17.54 18.02
C TYR A 71 9.35 18.15 18.90
N GLY A 72 10.62 17.77 18.70
CA GLY A 72 11.71 18.17 19.58
C GLY A 72 11.80 17.29 20.82
N GLY A 73 13.00 17.16 21.37
CA GLY A 73 13.21 16.33 22.56
C GLY A 73 14.64 16.34 23.04
N ASN A 74 14.84 15.96 24.29
CA ASN A 74 16.17 15.75 24.86
C ASN A 74 16.58 14.29 24.62
N ILE A 75 17.61 14.07 23.78
CA ILE A 75 18.08 12.74 23.41
C ILE A 75 19.48 12.53 24.01
N PRO A 76 19.64 11.72 25.07
CA PRO A 76 20.97 11.40 25.58
C PRO A 76 21.80 10.59 24.58
N PRO A 77 23.12 10.83 24.43
CA PRO A 77 23.91 11.91 25.01
C PRO A 77 23.93 13.21 24.16
N VAL A 78 23.17 13.25 23.06
CA VAL A 78 23.14 14.35 22.06
C VAL A 78 22.64 15.68 22.65
N GLY A 79 21.74 15.64 23.63
CA GLY A 79 21.11 16.82 24.22
C GLY A 79 19.80 17.20 23.52
N TYR A 80 19.40 18.47 23.67
CA TYR A 80 18.14 18.95 23.10
C TYR A 80 18.22 19.12 21.58
N ILE A 81 17.33 18.45 20.87
CA ILE A 81 17.12 18.62 19.43
C ILE A 81 15.81 19.41 19.23
N PRO A 82 15.82 20.53 18.49
CA PRO A 82 14.63 21.33 18.27
C PRO A 82 13.61 20.60 17.36
N PRO A 83 12.32 21.01 17.40
CA PRO A 83 11.31 20.51 16.47
C PRO A 83 11.70 20.76 15.01
N ALA A 84 11.34 19.83 14.13
CA ALA A 84 11.63 19.93 12.71
C ALA A 84 10.53 19.26 11.89
N ALA A 85 10.32 19.75 10.66
CA ALA A 85 9.44 19.13 9.70
C ALA A 85 10.13 19.07 8.34
N LYS A 86 10.22 17.88 7.76
CA LYS A 86 10.87 17.68 6.47
C LYS A 86 10.18 16.59 5.68
N LYS A 87 10.09 16.80 4.36
CA LYS A 87 9.49 15.84 3.44
C LYS A 87 10.56 14.83 3.01
N GLY A 88 10.19 13.55 2.99
CA GLY A 88 11.06 12.49 2.50
C GLY A 88 11.15 12.48 0.98
N SER A 89 12.19 11.86 0.43
CA SER A 89 12.37 11.64 -1.00
C SER A 89 12.30 10.15 -1.31
N PRO A 90 11.10 9.54 -1.28
CA PRO A 90 10.96 8.11 -1.54
C PRO A 90 11.26 7.77 -2.99
N THR A 91 11.60 6.51 -3.24
CA THR A 91 11.79 5.96 -4.58
C THR A 91 10.83 4.80 -4.82
N ALA A 92 10.53 4.52 -6.08
CA ALA A 92 9.76 3.36 -6.48
C ALA A 92 10.27 2.83 -7.82
N SER A 93 10.21 1.52 -8.01
CA SER A 93 10.53 0.85 -9.28
C SER A 93 9.42 -0.11 -9.68
N ILE A 94 9.28 -0.28 -11.00
CA ILE A 94 8.46 -1.31 -11.62
C ILE A 94 9.40 -2.04 -12.58
N GLU A 95 9.49 -3.35 -12.42
CA GLU A 95 10.49 -4.20 -13.06
C GLU A 95 9.87 -5.53 -13.49
N ASN A 96 10.62 -6.31 -14.27
CA ASN A 96 10.24 -7.66 -14.72
C ASN A 96 8.86 -7.72 -15.40
N GLU A 97 8.51 -6.66 -16.12
CA GLU A 97 7.25 -6.52 -16.84
C GLU A 97 7.12 -7.62 -17.91
N LYS A 98 6.02 -8.37 -17.82
CA LYS A 98 5.63 -9.39 -18.78
C LYS A 98 4.20 -9.18 -19.17
N PHE A 99 3.98 -9.02 -20.47
CA PHE A 99 2.66 -8.85 -21.04
C PHE A 99 2.29 -10.06 -21.88
N SER A 100 1.04 -10.47 -21.76
CA SER A 100 0.38 -11.44 -22.61
C SER A 100 -1.02 -10.91 -22.92
N PRO A 101 -1.77 -11.47 -23.88
CA PRO A 101 -3.09 -10.96 -24.20
C PRO A 101 -3.95 -10.81 -22.93
N ASN A 102 -4.39 -9.58 -22.65
CA ASN A 102 -5.22 -9.22 -21.50
C ASN A 102 -4.60 -9.51 -20.13
N SER A 103 -3.27 -9.63 -20.02
CA SER A 103 -2.61 -9.93 -18.76
C SER A 103 -1.24 -9.25 -18.63
N ALA A 104 -1.03 -8.61 -17.50
CA ALA A 104 0.22 -7.97 -17.11
C ALA A 104 0.74 -8.59 -15.82
N SER A 105 2.02 -8.97 -15.79
CA SER A 105 2.74 -9.39 -14.59
C SER A 105 3.98 -8.53 -14.41
N PHE A 106 4.26 -8.09 -13.19
CA PHE A 106 5.37 -7.19 -12.90
C PHE A 106 5.72 -7.24 -11.41
N ASP A 107 6.96 -6.84 -11.12
CA ASP A 107 7.39 -6.59 -9.76
C ASP A 107 7.36 -5.08 -9.49
N PHE A 108 6.88 -4.70 -8.32
CA PHE A 108 6.86 -3.34 -7.83
C PHE A 108 7.68 -3.25 -6.55
N SER A 109 8.42 -2.15 -6.38
CA SER A 109 8.99 -1.82 -5.09
C SER A 109 8.85 -0.33 -4.78
N HIS A 110 8.78 0.01 -3.49
CA HIS A 110 9.05 1.37 -3.05
C HIS A 110 9.87 1.39 -1.76
N SER A 111 10.53 2.52 -1.55
CA SER A 111 11.34 2.76 -0.37
C SER A 111 11.20 4.19 0.14
N GLY A 112 11.35 4.37 1.45
CA GLY A 112 11.30 5.68 2.07
C GLY A 112 12.20 5.76 3.30
N LYS A 113 12.99 6.83 3.38
CA LYS A 113 13.86 7.10 4.52
C LYS A 113 13.42 8.34 5.28
N ASP A 114 13.54 8.30 6.60
CA ASP A 114 13.31 9.47 7.46
C ASP A 114 14.32 10.58 7.09
N PRO A 115 13.85 11.79 6.71
CA PRO A 115 14.71 12.88 6.27
C PRO A 115 15.30 13.71 7.42
N ILE A 116 14.89 13.49 8.67
CA ILE A 116 15.26 14.23 9.89
C ILE A 116 16.28 13.46 10.73
N THR A 117 16.06 12.17 10.97
CA THR A 117 16.99 11.38 11.79
C THR A 117 18.32 11.15 11.07
N PRO A 118 19.47 11.14 11.77
CA PRO A 118 20.74 10.80 11.15
C PRO A 118 20.65 9.44 10.46
N SER A 119 21.21 9.34 9.25
CA SER A 119 21.00 8.24 8.31
C SER A 119 21.36 6.84 8.84
N PHE A 120 22.11 6.74 9.93
CA PHE A 120 22.51 5.48 10.55
C PHE A 120 21.54 4.98 11.63
N PHE A 121 20.64 5.84 12.13
CA PHE A 121 19.70 5.51 13.21
C PHE A 121 18.35 4.97 12.72
N THR A 122 17.93 5.36 11.52
CA THR A 122 16.64 4.93 10.96
C THR A 122 16.90 4.31 9.59
N PRO A 123 16.78 2.98 9.48
CA PRO A 123 16.83 2.32 8.19
C PRO A 123 15.65 2.76 7.31
N SER A 124 15.79 2.51 6.01
CA SER A 124 14.69 2.77 5.07
C SER A 124 13.56 1.80 5.37
N LEU A 125 12.32 2.24 5.14
CA LEU A 125 11.21 1.30 4.97
C LEU A 125 11.18 0.85 3.52
N ASP A 126 10.93 -0.43 3.29
CA ASP A 126 10.86 -1.05 1.97
C ASP A 126 9.63 -1.96 1.84
N VAL A 127 8.93 -1.86 0.70
CA VAL A 127 7.86 -2.79 0.32
C VAL A 127 8.11 -3.26 -1.10
N HIS A 128 7.97 -4.56 -1.30
CA HIS A 128 8.05 -5.25 -2.58
C HIS A 128 6.74 -5.98 -2.84
N ALA A 129 6.31 -6.00 -4.08
CA ALA A 129 5.16 -6.76 -4.54
C ALA A 129 5.48 -7.45 -5.85
N SER A 130 5.03 -8.69 -6.02
CA SER A 130 4.89 -9.31 -7.33
C SER A 130 3.40 -9.38 -7.64
N LEU A 131 2.98 -8.80 -8.76
CA LEU A 131 1.57 -8.64 -9.13
C LEU A 131 1.30 -9.22 -10.52
N THR A 132 0.16 -9.88 -10.65
CA THR A 132 -0.44 -10.28 -11.92
C THR A 132 -1.87 -9.76 -11.98
N ILE A 133 -2.19 -9.03 -13.04
CA ILE A 133 -3.52 -8.50 -13.33
C ILE A 133 -3.95 -9.05 -14.68
N ALA A 134 -5.06 -9.77 -14.73
CA ALA A 134 -5.57 -10.40 -15.94
C ALA A 134 -7.07 -10.13 -16.13
N GLU A 135 -7.45 -9.74 -17.33
CA GLU A 135 -8.83 -9.41 -17.70
C GLU A 135 -9.50 -10.57 -18.43
N ASN A 136 -10.72 -10.89 -18.03
CA ASN A 136 -11.65 -11.71 -18.78
C ASN A 136 -12.97 -10.94 -18.91
N LEU A 137 -12.98 -10.02 -19.88
CA LEU A 137 -14.09 -9.09 -20.09
C LEU A 137 -15.35 -9.76 -20.63
N GLU A 138 -15.21 -10.89 -21.32
CA GLU A 138 -16.35 -11.70 -21.78
C GLU A 138 -17.15 -12.25 -20.61
N GLU A 139 -16.46 -12.69 -19.55
CA GLU A 139 -17.09 -13.14 -18.31
C GLU A 139 -17.32 -12.01 -17.29
N GLY A 140 -16.93 -10.76 -17.60
CA GLY A 140 -17.05 -9.63 -16.68
C GLY A 140 -16.15 -9.77 -15.44
N LYS A 141 -14.90 -10.17 -15.63
CA LYS A 141 -13.97 -10.47 -14.54
C LYS A 141 -12.60 -9.82 -14.71
N LEU A 142 -12.00 -9.47 -13.58
CA LEU A 142 -10.61 -9.02 -13.44
C LEU A 142 -9.95 -9.84 -12.33
N SER A 143 -9.01 -10.72 -12.69
CA SER A 143 -8.24 -11.51 -11.75
C SER A 143 -7.02 -10.72 -11.29
N ILE A 144 -6.82 -10.62 -9.98
CA ILE A 144 -5.66 -9.98 -9.36
C ILE A 144 -4.99 -10.97 -8.43
N LYS A 145 -3.71 -11.25 -8.69
CA LYS A 145 -2.87 -12.11 -7.86
C LYS A 145 -1.61 -11.38 -7.46
N GLY A 146 -1.10 -11.69 -6.28
CA GLY A 146 0.21 -11.21 -5.90
C GLY A 146 0.65 -11.56 -4.48
N SER A 147 1.89 -11.21 -4.19
CA SER A 147 2.53 -11.36 -2.89
C SER A 147 3.23 -10.08 -2.53
N PHE A 148 2.99 -9.59 -1.33
CA PHE A 148 3.64 -8.41 -0.76
C PHE A 148 4.60 -8.84 0.35
N THR A 149 5.82 -8.31 0.29
CA THR A 149 6.85 -8.51 1.31
C THR A 149 7.49 -7.18 1.66
N GLY A 150 8.01 -7.04 2.87
CA GLY A 150 8.68 -5.83 3.31
C GLY A 150 8.81 -5.79 4.81
N ASP A 151 9.09 -4.60 5.33
CA ASP A 151 9.23 -4.40 6.77
C ASP A 151 7.90 -4.58 7.51
N VAL A 152 7.99 -5.08 8.76
CA VAL A 152 6.81 -5.19 9.66
C VAL A 152 6.39 -3.86 10.27
N PHE A 153 7.16 -2.80 10.02
CA PHE A 153 6.84 -1.44 10.37
C PHE A 153 7.25 -0.53 9.19
N PRO A 154 6.39 0.40 8.73
CA PRO A 154 5.05 0.70 9.23
C PRO A 154 3.97 -0.20 8.59
N SER A 155 2.67 0.05 8.84
CA SER A 155 1.56 -0.63 8.17
C SER A 155 1.65 -0.49 6.65
N THR A 156 1.13 -1.48 5.91
CA THR A 156 1.06 -1.48 4.44
C THR A 156 -0.37 -1.71 3.98
N GLU A 157 -0.82 -1.00 2.94
CA GLU A 157 -2.09 -1.25 2.27
C GLU A 157 -1.95 -1.11 0.76
N ALA A 158 -2.76 -1.86 0.03
CA ALA A 158 -2.86 -1.75 -1.42
C ALA A 158 -4.33 -1.75 -1.85
N PHE A 159 -4.67 -0.94 -2.85
CA PHE A 159 -6.01 -0.86 -3.40
C PHE A 159 -6.01 -0.48 -4.88
N ILE A 160 -7.10 -0.83 -5.54
CA ILE A 160 -7.34 -0.60 -6.97
C ILE A 160 -8.59 0.28 -7.14
N THR A 161 -8.58 1.14 -8.15
CA THR A 161 -9.72 1.99 -8.54
C THR A 161 -10.30 1.52 -9.87
N ASP A 162 -11.63 1.52 -9.99
CA ASP A 162 -12.33 1.16 -11.22
C ASP A 162 -12.35 2.29 -12.26
N GLN A 163 -12.96 2.01 -13.41
CA GLN A 163 -13.03 2.92 -14.54
C GLN A 163 -13.87 4.17 -14.28
N SER A 164 -14.77 4.16 -13.29
CA SER A 164 -15.49 5.36 -12.88
C SER A 164 -14.60 6.37 -12.13
N GLY A 165 -13.45 5.93 -11.61
CA GLY A 165 -12.60 6.69 -10.69
C GLY A 165 -13.16 6.80 -9.26
N LYS A 166 -14.39 6.32 -9.04
CA LYS A 166 -15.12 6.47 -7.76
C LYS A 166 -14.97 5.24 -6.90
N THR A 167 -15.31 4.06 -7.43
CA THR A 167 -15.29 2.80 -6.69
C THR A 167 -13.86 2.31 -6.52
N LYS A 168 -13.56 1.84 -5.31
CA LYS A 168 -12.23 1.33 -4.94
C LYS A 168 -12.39 0.03 -4.19
N LEU A 169 -11.43 -0.86 -4.38
CA LEU A 169 -11.34 -2.12 -3.68
C LEU A 169 -9.98 -2.26 -3.04
N PHE A 170 -9.94 -2.63 -1.77
CA PHE A 170 -8.69 -3.09 -1.18
C PHE A 170 -8.23 -4.36 -1.89
N LEU A 171 -6.95 -4.41 -2.22
CA LEU A 171 -6.28 -5.67 -2.53
C LEU A 171 -5.96 -6.41 -1.23
N ASN A 172 -5.38 -5.69 -0.27
CA ASN A 172 -5.28 -6.09 1.13
C ASN A 172 -4.74 -4.94 2.00
N ALA A 173 -4.68 -5.15 3.31
CA ALA A 173 -3.95 -4.30 4.25
C ALA A 173 -3.37 -5.12 5.40
N LYS A 174 -2.20 -4.70 5.90
CA LYS A 174 -1.55 -5.24 7.09
C LYS A 174 -1.14 -4.09 8.00
N MET A 175 -1.55 -4.18 9.25
CA MET A 175 -1.14 -3.23 10.27
C MET A 175 0.29 -3.55 10.74
N GLU A 176 1.03 -2.54 11.19
CA GLU A 176 2.33 -2.76 11.82
C GLU A 176 2.21 -3.68 13.05
N GLU A 177 3.15 -4.59 13.23
CA GLU A 177 3.20 -5.53 14.38
C GLU A 177 4.31 -5.18 15.38
N GLY A 178 4.96 -4.02 15.22
CA GLY A 178 6.15 -3.62 15.97
C GLY A 178 6.34 -2.11 16.08
N GLY A 179 7.53 -1.69 16.50
CA GLY A 179 7.93 -0.29 16.64
C GLY A 179 9.09 0.11 15.73
N VAL A 180 9.58 1.34 15.91
CA VAL A 180 10.70 1.89 15.12
C VAL A 180 11.97 1.02 15.23
N GLY A 181 12.13 0.27 16.32
CA GLY A 181 13.27 -0.65 16.52
C GLY A 181 13.25 -1.87 15.58
N ASP A 182 12.10 -2.23 15.01
CA ASP A 182 11.94 -3.40 14.14
C ASP A 182 12.26 -3.09 12.67
N LEU A 183 12.63 -1.83 12.37
CA LEU A 183 13.15 -1.44 11.06
C LEU A 183 14.60 -1.95 10.83
N PHE A 184 15.32 -2.37 11.87
CA PHE A 184 16.72 -2.82 11.74
C PHE A 184 16.82 -4.21 11.07
N GLY A 185 17.12 -4.22 9.77
CA GLY A 185 17.38 -5.41 8.94
C GLY A 185 16.67 -5.29 7.59
N ASP A 186 17.22 -5.88 6.52
CA ASP A 186 16.49 -6.02 5.23
C ASP A 186 15.43 -7.11 5.41
N ASN A 187 14.24 -6.71 5.84
CA ASN A 187 13.18 -7.64 6.17
C ASN A 187 12.31 -7.89 4.94
N LYS A 188 12.54 -9.02 4.26
CA LYS A 188 11.62 -9.56 3.23
C LYS A 188 10.47 -10.33 3.88
N ILE A 189 9.90 -9.78 4.95
CA ILE A 189 8.85 -10.45 5.72
C ILE A 189 7.58 -10.47 4.89
N LYS A 190 6.89 -11.61 4.88
CA LYS A 190 5.60 -11.73 4.21
C LYS A 190 4.59 -10.80 4.86
N LEU A 191 4.07 -9.85 4.08
CA LEU A 191 3.03 -8.93 4.52
C LEU A 191 1.66 -9.54 4.27
N PHE A 192 1.30 -9.75 3.00
CA PHE A 192 0.04 -10.39 2.62
C PHE A 192 0.09 -10.92 1.20
N ASN A 193 -0.85 -11.81 0.88
CA ASN A 193 -1.13 -12.24 -0.48
C ASN A 193 -2.41 -11.60 -0.98
N VAL A 194 -2.52 -11.50 -2.31
CA VAL A 194 -3.72 -11.13 -3.03
C VAL A 194 -4.06 -12.31 -3.94
N ASP A 195 -5.29 -12.81 -3.86
CA ASP A 195 -5.85 -13.79 -4.79
C ASP A 195 -7.36 -13.54 -4.84
N MET A 196 -7.79 -12.71 -5.78
CA MET A 196 -9.17 -12.26 -5.88
C MET A 196 -9.62 -12.14 -7.34
N GLU A 197 -10.89 -12.45 -7.58
CA GLU A 197 -11.57 -12.21 -8.84
C GLU A 197 -12.56 -11.04 -8.63
N VAL A 198 -12.27 -9.90 -9.23
CA VAL A 198 -13.17 -8.74 -9.19
C VAL A 198 -14.21 -8.90 -10.28
N LEU A 199 -15.49 -8.78 -9.90
CA LEU A 199 -16.61 -8.77 -10.84
C LEU A 199 -16.81 -7.36 -11.38
N ILE A 200 -16.87 -7.20 -12.70
CA ILE A 200 -16.96 -5.90 -13.37
C ILE A 200 -18.17 -5.84 -14.32
N ASP A 201 -18.76 -4.65 -14.43
CA ASP A 201 -19.79 -4.40 -15.44
C ASP A 201 -19.17 -4.15 -16.84
N LYS A 202 -20.04 -3.96 -17.84
CA LYS A 202 -19.63 -3.66 -19.23
C LYS A 202 -18.92 -2.32 -19.42
N LYS A 203 -18.75 -1.52 -18.36
CA LYS A 203 -18.02 -0.26 -18.34
C LYS A 203 -16.75 -0.36 -17.49
N GLY A 204 -16.41 -1.56 -17.00
CA GLY A 204 -15.27 -1.80 -16.12
C GLY A 204 -15.47 -1.28 -14.68
N ASN A 205 -16.71 -1.04 -14.24
CA ASN A 205 -16.97 -0.65 -12.85
C ASN A 205 -17.06 -1.88 -11.95
N PHE A 206 -16.56 -1.77 -10.73
CA PHE A 206 -16.59 -2.88 -9.76
C PHE A 206 -18.01 -3.13 -9.25
N THR A 207 -18.44 -4.38 -9.30
CA THR A 207 -19.76 -4.84 -8.82
C THR A 207 -19.67 -5.80 -7.65
N GLY A 208 -18.51 -6.44 -7.45
CA GLY A 208 -18.26 -7.32 -6.31
C GLY A 208 -16.89 -7.98 -6.39
N VAL A 209 -16.60 -8.82 -5.41
CA VAL A 209 -15.37 -9.62 -5.35
C VAL A 209 -15.71 -11.07 -5.05
N ARG A 210 -15.15 -11.99 -5.82
CA ARG A 210 -15.17 -13.40 -5.55
C ARG A 210 -13.83 -13.85 -4.97
N GLU A 211 -13.89 -14.54 -3.83
CA GLU A 211 -12.76 -15.17 -3.16
C GLU A 211 -13.14 -16.63 -2.88
N GLY A 212 -12.56 -17.56 -3.64
CA GLY A 212 -13.01 -18.95 -3.68
C GLY A 212 -14.48 -19.06 -4.12
N ASP A 213 -15.31 -19.66 -3.27
CA ASP A 213 -16.74 -19.87 -3.53
C ASP A 213 -17.64 -18.74 -2.99
N LYS A 214 -17.06 -17.75 -2.31
CA LYS A 214 -17.81 -16.64 -1.72
C LYS A 214 -17.74 -15.42 -2.62
N THR A 215 -18.89 -14.80 -2.83
CA THR A 215 -19.01 -13.49 -3.49
C THR A 215 -19.39 -12.46 -2.45
N TYR A 216 -18.64 -11.37 -2.41
CA TYR A 216 -18.85 -10.22 -1.56
C TYR A 216 -19.31 -9.03 -2.41
N SER A 217 -20.20 -8.19 -1.85
CA SER A 217 -20.38 -6.85 -2.39
C SER A 217 -19.07 -6.05 -2.25
N VAL A 218 -18.93 -4.96 -3.00
CA VAL A 218 -17.78 -4.05 -2.88
C VAL A 218 -17.61 -3.55 -1.44
N GLU A 219 -18.72 -3.22 -0.79
CA GLU A 219 -18.74 -2.70 0.57
C GLU A 219 -18.33 -3.78 1.59
N ASP A 220 -18.90 -4.98 1.48
CA ASP A 220 -18.59 -6.09 2.38
C ASP A 220 -17.13 -6.53 2.25
N TRP A 221 -16.60 -6.56 1.02
CA TRP A 221 -15.19 -6.87 0.77
C TRP A 221 -14.28 -5.88 1.47
N ASN A 222 -14.52 -4.58 1.25
CA ASN A 222 -13.71 -3.53 1.83
C ASN A 222 -13.80 -3.53 3.37
N LYS A 223 -14.99 -3.77 3.91
CA LYS A 223 -15.21 -3.92 5.35
C LYS A 223 -14.42 -5.11 5.91
N LYS A 224 -14.49 -6.27 5.24
CA LYS A 224 -13.73 -7.47 5.62
C LYS A 224 -12.23 -7.18 5.72
N ILE A 225 -11.64 -6.50 4.74
CA ILE A 225 -10.20 -6.18 4.78
C ILE A 225 -9.86 -5.27 5.96
N VAL A 226 -10.66 -4.23 6.21
CA VAL A 226 -10.45 -3.32 7.34
C VAL A 226 -10.59 -4.05 8.68
N ASP A 227 -11.58 -4.93 8.81
CA ASP A 227 -11.84 -5.66 10.05
C ASP A 227 -10.73 -6.71 10.32
N ASN A 228 -10.23 -7.39 9.28
CA ASN A 228 -9.07 -8.30 9.38
C ASN A 228 -7.79 -7.56 9.79
N ALA A 229 -7.50 -6.41 9.17
CA ALA A 229 -6.33 -5.62 9.52
C ALA A 229 -6.35 -5.19 11.01
N LYS A 230 -7.53 -4.90 11.56
CA LYS A 230 -7.70 -4.59 12.99
C LYS A 230 -7.55 -5.82 13.87
N SER A 231 -8.13 -6.97 13.50
CA SER A 231 -8.01 -8.18 14.33
C SER A 231 -6.55 -8.59 14.48
N ASP A 232 -5.79 -8.53 13.39
CA ASP A 232 -4.36 -8.86 13.38
C ASP A 232 -3.53 -7.93 14.28
N SER A 233 -3.96 -6.67 14.42
CA SER A 233 -3.32 -5.72 15.36
C SER A 233 -3.71 -5.93 16.83
N SER A 234 -4.92 -6.42 17.10
CA SER A 234 -5.48 -6.53 18.46
C SER A 234 -5.05 -7.78 19.22
N SER A 235 -4.65 -8.85 18.52
CA SER A 235 -4.25 -10.12 19.14
C SER A 235 -2.88 -10.09 19.85
N LYS A 236 -2.24 -8.92 19.99
CA LYS A 236 -0.86 -8.81 20.50
C LYS A 236 -0.61 -7.65 21.46
N THR A 237 -1.64 -6.91 21.90
CA THR A 237 -1.50 -5.89 22.97
C THR A 237 -1.64 -6.45 24.39
N ASP A 238 -1.77 -7.77 24.55
CA ASP A 238 -2.00 -8.46 25.83
C ASP A 238 -0.75 -9.24 26.36
N GLU A 239 0.47 -8.96 25.87
CA GLU A 239 1.72 -9.46 26.48
C GLU A 239 2.69 -8.32 26.89
#